data_AF-A0A534ZKX5-F1
#
_entry.id   AF-A0A534ZKX5-F1
#
_cell.length_a   1.000
_cell.length_b   1.000
_cell.length_c   1.000
_cell.angle_alpha   90.00
_cell.angle_beta   90.00
_cell.angle_gamma   90.00
#
_symmetry.space_group_name_H-M   'P 1'
#
loop_
_entity.id
_entity.type
_entity.pdbx_description
1 polymer ?
#
loop_
_entity_poly.entity_id
_entity_poly.type
_entity_poly.pdbx_seq_one_letter_code
_entity_poly.pdbx_strand_id
1 'polypeptide(L)'
;MIAVSHIHERNTMLKTMFASVIALAATISLAAGAAAAGAVGVQHFNLSSPQQCMTGKGFLYCFSSVGEETVVQAPSGNMNGEINATFSFSASSGGTVIASGTDSIHQHALLTDSFSVVQEVGAHETSTVTSGGTTCTFNGDFHATELNPATLTGRIQYNNVTFVCV
;
A
#
# COMPACT_ATOMS: atom_id res chain seq x y z
N MET A 1 5.62 19.73 -26.33
CA MET A 1 4.63 19.08 -25.44
C MET A 1 5.06 17.63 -25.17
N ILE A 2 6.32 17.41 -24.74
CA ILE A 2 6.94 16.08 -24.55
C ILE A 2 7.67 16.00 -23.19
N ALA A 3 7.96 17.13 -22.54
CA ALA A 3 8.63 17.18 -21.23
C ALA A 3 7.70 16.96 -20.02
N VAL A 4 6.37 16.94 -20.21
CA VAL A 4 5.39 16.74 -19.12
C VAL A 4 5.05 15.26 -18.92
N SER A 5 5.09 14.42 -19.97
CA SER A 5 4.78 12.98 -19.82
C SER A 5 5.90 12.25 -19.05
N HIS A 6 7.17 12.51 -19.33
CA HIS A 6 8.27 11.84 -18.65
C HIS A 6 8.43 12.20 -17.16
N ILE A 7 8.01 13.40 -16.74
CA ILE A 7 7.99 13.79 -15.32
C ILE A 7 6.77 13.18 -14.61
N HIS A 8 5.65 13.03 -15.31
CA HIS A 8 4.46 12.36 -14.78
C HIS A 8 4.69 10.85 -14.62
N GLU A 9 5.26 10.18 -15.64
CA GLU A 9 5.58 8.74 -15.63
C GLU A 9 6.56 8.36 -14.51
N ARG A 10 7.66 9.10 -14.33
CA ARG A 10 8.62 8.84 -13.24
C ARG A 10 8.01 9.05 -11.85
N ASN A 11 7.20 10.10 -11.68
CA ASN A 11 6.56 10.37 -10.39
C ASN A 11 5.43 9.38 -10.07
N THR A 12 4.72 8.86 -11.09
CA THR A 12 3.69 7.83 -10.91
C THR A 12 4.33 6.50 -10.55
N MET A 13 5.41 6.09 -11.24
CA MET A 13 6.17 4.88 -10.90
C MET A 13 6.77 4.94 -9.49
N LEU A 14 7.31 6.10 -9.09
CA LEU A 14 7.87 6.27 -7.75
C LEU A 14 6.78 6.17 -6.67
N LYS A 15 5.58 6.72 -6.94
CA LYS A 15 4.44 6.67 -5.99
C LYS A 15 3.88 5.27 -5.80
N THR A 16 3.77 4.47 -6.85
CA THR A 16 3.31 3.07 -6.75
C THR A 16 4.32 2.21 -5.99
N MET A 17 5.63 2.40 -6.18
CA MET A 17 6.63 1.69 -5.37
C MET A 17 6.59 2.05 -3.87
N PHE A 18 5.98 3.18 -3.48
CA PHE A 18 5.79 3.55 -2.07
C PHE A 18 4.51 2.96 -1.45
N ALA A 19 3.53 2.53 -2.23
CA ALA A 19 2.27 2.02 -1.68
C ALA A 19 2.45 0.67 -0.96
N SER A 20 3.29 -0.23 -1.48
CA SER A 20 3.73 -1.44 -0.75
C SER A 20 4.49 -1.12 0.54
N VAL A 21 5.35 -0.10 0.55
CA VAL A 21 6.06 0.33 1.78
C VAL A 21 5.09 0.91 2.82
N ILE A 22 4.09 1.67 2.38
CA ILE A 22 3.04 2.22 3.26
C ILE A 22 2.17 1.10 3.83
N ALA A 23 1.79 0.12 3.02
CA ALA A 23 1.00 -1.03 3.46
C ALA A 23 1.76 -1.86 4.51
N LEU A 24 3.08 -2.07 4.33
CA LEU A 24 3.92 -2.68 5.35
C LEU A 24 3.96 -1.88 6.66
N ALA A 25 4.10 -0.55 6.58
CA ALA A 25 4.07 0.31 7.77
C ALA A 25 2.71 0.24 8.49
N ALA A 26 1.61 0.13 7.75
CA ALA A 26 0.28 -0.07 8.32
C ALA A 26 0.16 -1.42 9.05
N THR A 27 0.62 -2.51 8.41
CA THR A 27 0.63 -3.86 9.02
C THR A 27 1.44 -3.90 10.30
N ILE A 28 2.62 -3.28 10.32
CA ILE A 28 3.45 -3.19 11.54
C ILE A 28 2.71 -2.43 12.65
N SER A 29 2.04 -1.32 12.30
CA SER A 29 1.33 -0.50 13.28
C SER A 29 0.13 -1.23 13.89
N LEU A 30 -0.62 -1.96 13.06
CA LEU A 30 -1.77 -2.75 13.49
C LEU A 30 -1.32 -3.96 14.33
N ALA A 31 -0.27 -4.64 13.92
CA ALA A 31 0.33 -5.73 14.68
C ALA A 31 0.92 -5.25 16.02
N ALA A 32 1.54 -4.07 16.07
CA ALA A 32 2.03 -3.45 17.32
C ALA A 32 0.89 -3.13 18.28
N GLY A 33 -0.23 -2.60 17.77
CA GLY A 33 -1.45 -2.39 18.55
C GLY A 33 -2.04 -3.69 19.09
N ALA A 34 -2.06 -4.74 18.26
CA ALA A 34 -2.53 -6.08 18.64
C ALA A 34 -1.72 -6.67 19.81
N ALA A 35 -0.40 -6.62 19.71
CA ALA A 35 0.51 -7.13 20.75
C ALA A 35 0.45 -6.30 22.04
N ALA A 36 0.34 -4.96 21.96
CA ALA A 36 0.22 -4.10 23.12
C ALA A 36 -1.07 -4.35 23.93
N ALA A 37 -2.12 -4.86 23.29
CA ALA A 37 -3.35 -5.29 23.94
C ALA A 37 -3.24 -6.67 24.63
N GLY A 38 -2.08 -7.34 24.56
CA GLY A 38 -1.84 -8.65 25.17
C GLY A 38 -2.61 -9.80 24.50
N ALA A 39 -3.10 -9.58 23.28
CA ALA A 39 -3.97 -10.51 22.59
C ALA A 39 -3.16 -11.55 21.81
N VAL A 40 -2.85 -12.67 22.46
CA VAL A 40 -2.40 -13.89 21.75
C VAL A 40 -3.59 -14.44 20.95
N GLY A 41 -3.42 -14.65 19.64
CA GLY A 41 -4.47 -15.18 18.78
C GLY A 41 -4.58 -14.45 17.44
N VAL A 42 -5.73 -14.63 16.78
CA VAL A 42 -6.05 -14.06 15.47
C VAL A 42 -6.86 -12.78 15.65
N GLN A 43 -6.42 -11.69 15.02
CA GLN A 43 -7.15 -10.43 14.91
C GLN A 43 -7.52 -10.19 13.46
N HIS A 44 -8.74 -9.73 13.23
CA HIS A 44 -9.22 -9.34 11.91
C HIS A 44 -9.57 -7.86 11.94
N PHE A 45 -8.92 -7.09 11.09
CA PHE A 45 -9.15 -5.67 10.91
C PHE A 45 -9.90 -5.45 9.61
N ASN A 46 -11.04 -4.78 9.69
CA ASN A 46 -11.74 -4.31 8.50
C ASN A 46 -11.08 -3.02 8.01
N LEU A 47 -10.48 -3.07 6.82
CA LEU A 47 -9.85 -1.92 6.18
C LEU A 47 -10.80 -1.18 5.23
N SER A 48 -12.07 -1.60 5.17
CA SER A 48 -13.07 -1.00 4.30
C SER A 48 -13.54 0.33 4.85
N SER A 49 -13.43 1.38 4.04
CA SER A 49 -13.93 2.72 4.37
C SER A 49 -14.81 3.25 3.24
N PRO A 50 -15.98 3.84 3.58
CA PRO A 50 -16.80 4.50 2.57
C PRO A 50 -16.06 5.73 2.03
N GLN A 51 -16.38 6.13 0.81
CA GLN A 51 -15.72 7.24 0.13
C GLN A 51 -15.70 8.51 1.01
N GLN A 52 -14.50 9.02 1.27
CA GLN A 52 -14.23 10.28 1.96
C GLN A 52 -13.69 11.29 0.97
N CYS A 53 -14.19 12.52 0.99
CA CYS A 53 -13.76 13.57 0.07
C CYS A 53 -13.23 14.81 0.80
N MET A 54 -12.18 15.41 0.27
CA MET A 54 -11.53 16.61 0.79
C MET A 54 -11.33 17.62 -0.34
N THR A 55 -11.64 18.89 -0.06
CA THR A 55 -11.41 19.98 -1.01
C THR A 55 -10.06 20.63 -0.75
N GLY A 56 -9.27 20.85 -1.80
CA GLY A 56 -7.97 21.51 -1.70
C GLY A 56 -7.58 22.20 -3.01
N LYS A 57 -7.22 23.49 -2.94
CA LYS A 57 -6.73 24.30 -4.07
C LYS A 57 -7.62 24.24 -5.33
N GLY A 58 -8.93 24.22 -5.16
CA GLY A 58 -9.90 24.16 -6.26
C GLY A 58 -10.20 22.76 -6.80
N PHE A 59 -9.59 21.72 -6.20
CA PHE A 59 -9.85 20.32 -6.52
C PHE A 59 -10.62 19.63 -5.40
N LEU A 60 -11.39 18.62 -5.74
CA LEU A 60 -12.01 17.67 -4.81
C LEU A 60 -11.29 16.33 -4.97
N TYR A 61 -10.68 15.85 -3.88
CA TYR A 61 -10.02 14.56 -3.81
C TYR A 61 -10.88 13.60 -3.00
N CYS A 62 -11.25 12.48 -3.57
CA CYS A 62 -12.02 11.44 -2.89
C CYS A 62 -11.21 10.15 -2.81
N PHE A 63 -11.33 9.45 -1.69
CA PHE A 63 -10.64 8.19 -1.40
C PHE A 63 -11.62 7.20 -0.82
N SER A 64 -11.49 5.93 -1.18
CA SER A 64 -12.21 4.82 -0.54
C SER A 64 -11.28 3.62 -0.44
N SER A 65 -11.61 2.69 0.46
CA SER A 65 -10.89 1.44 0.57
C SER A 65 -11.86 0.28 0.80
N VAL A 66 -11.47 -0.90 0.34
CA VAL A 66 -12.12 -2.16 0.68
C VAL A 66 -11.03 -3.17 0.98
N GLY A 67 -11.26 -4.02 1.96
CA GLY A 67 -10.30 -5.07 2.30
C GLY A 67 -10.26 -5.38 3.77
N GLU A 68 -9.32 -6.24 4.09
CA GLU A 68 -9.11 -6.77 5.42
C GLU A 68 -7.62 -6.99 5.69
N GLU A 69 -7.29 -6.96 6.96
CA GLU A 69 -6.00 -7.43 7.45
C GLU A 69 -6.21 -8.44 8.56
N THR A 70 -5.49 -9.54 8.50
CA THR A 70 -5.46 -10.56 9.54
C THR A 70 -4.08 -10.56 10.18
N VAL A 71 -4.03 -10.40 11.50
CA VAL A 71 -2.79 -10.51 12.27
C VAL A 71 -2.91 -11.68 13.22
N VAL A 72 -1.94 -12.60 13.17
CA VAL A 72 -1.84 -13.75 14.04
C VAL A 72 -0.61 -13.58 14.92
N GLN A 73 -0.81 -13.46 16.23
CA GLN A 73 0.29 -13.48 17.19
C GLN A 73 0.48 -14.90 17.75
N ALA A 74 1.67 -15.47 17.54
CA ALA A 74 2.06 -16.73 18.11
C ALA A 74 2.39 -16.59 19.61
N PRO A 75 2.31 -17.67 20.41
CA PRO A 75 2.73 -17.64 21.82
C PRO A 75 4.19 -17.22 22.04
N SER A 76 5.05 -17.36 21.03
CA SER A 76 6.43 -16.88 21.07
C SER A 76 6.57 -15.35 20.97
N GLY A 77 5.48 -14.63 20.72
CA GLY A 77 5.47 -13.18 20.47
C GLY A 77 5.61 -12.79 19.00
N ASN A 78 6.09 -13.69 18.14
CA ASN A 78 6.17 -13.47 16.69
C ASN A 78 4.78 -13.28 16.09
N MET A 79 4.69 -12.48 15.03
CA MET A 79 3.43 -12.24 14.33
C MET A 79 3.54 -12.55 12.85
N ASN A 80 2.42 -13.03 12.32
CA ASN A 80 2.14 -13.05 10.89
C ASN A 80 1.03 -12.03 10.59
N GLY A 81 1.26 -11.13 9.65
CA GLY A 81 0.27 -10.18 9.16
C GLY A 81 -0.04 -10.44 7.69
N GLU A 82 -1.31 -10.56 7.34
CA GLU A 82 -1.77 -10.72 5.97
C GLU A 82 -2.77 -9.61 5.65
N ILE A 83 -2.50 -8.84 4.59
CA ILE A 83 -3.37 -7.78 4.11
C ILE A 83 -3.85 -8.11 2.70
N ASN A 84 -5.14 -7.90 2.46
CA ASN A 84 -5.74 -7.93 1.14
C ASN A 84 -6.65 -6.71 1.02
N ALA A 85 -6.15 -5.67 0.36
CA ALA A 85 -6.82 -4.39 0.31
C ALA A 85 -6.75 -3.76 -1.07
N THR A 86 -7.81 -3.06 -1.42
CA THR A 86 -7.87 -2.18 -2.58
C THR A 86 -8.22 -0.77 -2.13
N PHE A 87 -7.37 0.17 -2.49
CA PHE A 87 -7.57 1.60 -2.30
C PHE A 87 -7.98 2.20 -3.63
N SER A 88 -8.87 3.18 -3.60
CA SER A 88 -9.32 3.90 -4.78
C SER A 88 -9.25 5.39 -4.51
N PHE A 89 -8.89 6.16 -5.53
CA PHE A 89 -8.93 7.61 -5.45
C PHE A 89 -9.53 8.23 -6.70
N SER A 90 -10.08 9.43 -6.54
CA SER A 90 -10.41 10.30 -7.65
C SER A 90 -10.09 11.75 -7.30
N ALA A 91 -9.64 12.50 -8.29
CA ALA A 91 -9.45 13.94 -8.22
C ALA A 91 -10.35 14.59 -9.27
N SER A 92 -11.10 15.61 -8.87
CA SER A 92 -11.98 16.35 -9.76
C SER A 92 -11.79 17.86 -9.63
N SER A 93 -12.07 18.58 -10.71
CA SER A 93 -12.05 20.03 -10.79
C SER A 93 -13.32 20.50 -11.48
N GLY A 94 -14.06 21.43 -10.88
CA GLY A 94 -15.33 21.93 -11.44
C GLY A 94 -16.38 20.84 -11.67
N GLY A 95 -16.35 19.74 -10.90
CA GLY A 95 -17.25 18.60 -11.04
C GLY A 95 -16.81 17.55 -12.08
N THR A 96 -15.71 17.78 -12.80
CA THR A 96 -15.15 16.82 -13.77
C THR A 96 -13.98 16.06 -13.16
N VAL A 97 -13.98 14.73 -13.24
CA VAL A 97 -12.84 13.88 -12.82
C VAL A 97 -11.68 14.10 -13.79
N ILE A 98 -10.52 14.47 -13.24
CA ILE A 98 -9.29 14.75 -13.99
C ILE A 98 -8.22 13.67 -13.78
N ALA A 99 -8.35 12.91 -12.69
CA ALA A 99 -7.55 11.73 -12.42
C ALA A 99 -8.32 10.76 -11.53
N SER A 100 -8.08 9.47 -11.71
CA SER A 100 -8.59 8.42 -10.84
C SER A 100 -7.62 7.25 -10.82
N GLY A 101 -7.71 6.42 -9.80
CA GLY A 101 -6.90 5.22 -9.77
C GLY A 101 -7.28 4.27 -8.67
N THR A 102 -6.66 3.11 -8.72
CA THR A 102 -6.83 2.01 -7.78
C THR A 102 -5.49 1.37 -7.50
N ASP A 103 -5.22 1.09 -6.23
CA ASP A 103 -4.07 0.32 -5.77
C ASP A 103 -4.59 -0.92 -5.06
N SER A 104 -4.27 -2.11 -5.56
CA SER A 104 -4.62 -3.39 -4.96
C SER A 104 -3.35 -4.05 -4.45
N ILE A 105 -3.35 -4.44 -3.18
CA ILE A 105 -2.23 -5.12 -2.55
C ILE A 105 -2.68 -6.41 -1.88
N HIS A 106 -1.91 -7.46 -2.11
CA HIS A 106 -1.94 -8.66 -1.31
C HIS A 106 -0.56 -8.84 -0.70
N GLN A 107 -0.45 -8.76 0.62
CA GLN A 107 0.83 -8.84 1.32
C GLN A 107 0.75 -9.79 2.51
N HIS A 108 1.87 -10.46 2.76
CA HIS A 108 2.14 -11.27 3.93
C HIS A 108 3.44 -10.76 4.58
N ALA A 109 3.45 -10.62 5.90
CA ALA A 109 4.59 -10.14 6.66
C ALA A 109 4.80 -10.98 7.93
N LEU A 110 6.03 -11.47 8.12
CA LEU A 110 6.51 -12.10 9.33
C LEU A 110 7.31 -11.10 10.16
N LEU A 111 6.82 -10.87 11.37
CA LEU A 111 7.34 -9.88 12.30
C LEU A 111 7.87 -10.58 13.56
N THR A 112 9.03 -10.13 14.02
CA THR A 112 9.56 -10.54 15.32
C THR A 112 8.78 -9.86 16.45
N ASP A 113 8.78 -10.48 17.63
CA ASP A 113 8.18 -9.97 18.88
C ASP A 113 8.55 -8.52 19.24
N SER A 114 9.74 -8.08 18.81
CA SER A 114 10.26 -6.73 19.07
C SER A 114 9.76 -5.65 18.10
N PHE A 115 9.11 -6.02 16.99
CA PHE A 115 8.77 -5.12 15.86
C PHE A 115 9.95 -4.30 15.30
N SER A 116 11.17 -4.58 15.75
CA SER A 116 12.37 -3.82 15.37
C SER A 116 12.95 -4.28 14.04
N VAL A 117 12.58 -5.51 13.62
CA VAL A 117 12.95 -6.12 12.35
C VAL A 117 11.76 -6.90 11.82
N VAL A 118 11.39 -6.62 10.57
CA VAL A 118 10.55 -7.49 9.73
C VAL A 118 11.45 -8.62 9.25
N GLN A 119 11.10 -9.85 9.62
CA GLN A 119 11.88 -11.01 9.25
C GLN A 119 11.76 -11.27 7.74
N GLU A 120 10.51 -11.23 7.26
CA GLU A 120 10.19 -11.40 5.85
C GLU A 120 8.88 -10.68 5.52
N VAL A 121 8.81 -10.09 4.34
CA VAL A 121 7.55 -9.60 3.76
C VAL A 121 7.54 -9.94 2.28
N GLY A 122 6.39 -10.41 1.81
CA GLY A 122 6.08 -10.59 0.40
C GLY A 122 4.80 -9.84 0.08
N ALA A 123 4.78 -9.09 -1.01
CA ALA A 123 3.60 -8.41 -1.50
C ALA A 123 3.47 -8.57 -3.01
N HIS A 124 2.24 -8.69 -3.48
CA HIS A 124 1.87 -8.44 -4.87
C HIS A 124 1.06 -7.16 -4.92
N GLU A 125 1.43 -6.27 -5.84
CA GLU A 125 0.80 -4.96 -5.99
C GLU A 125 0.38 -4.75 -7.45
N THR A 126 -0.86 -4.32 -7.63
CA THR A 126 -1.38 -3.81 -8.90
C THR A 126 -1.90 -2.41 -8.69
N SER A 127 -1.38 -1.45 -9.45
CA SER A 127 -1.84 -0.06 -9.40
C SER A 127 -2.28 0.39 -10.77
N THR A 128 -3.41 1.08 -10.86
CA THR A 128 -3.89 1.69 -12.10
C THR A 128 -4.20 3.15 -11.85
N VAL A 129 -3.71 4.04 -12.72
CA VAL A 129 -3.98 5.48 -12.67
C VAL A 129 -4.38 5.95 -14.06
N THR A 130 -5.53 6.61 -14.15
CA THR A 130 -5.98 7.31 -15.35
C THR A 130 -5.89 8.81 -15.13
N SER A 131 -5.23 9.53 -16.04
CA SER A 131 -5.24 10.99 -16.06
C SER A 131 -5.02 11.52 -17.48
N GLY A 132 -5.74 12.59 -17.85
CA GLY A 132 -5.59 13.22 -19.16
C GLY A 132 -5.95 12.29 -20.35
N GLY A 133 -6.75 11.25 -20.11
CA GLY A 133 -7.12 10.25 -21.12
C GLY A 133 -6.14 9.08 -21.24
N THR A 134 -4.99 9.12 -20.57
CA THR A 134 -4.02 8.02 -20.52
C THR A 134 -4.23 7.20 -19.26
N THR A 135 -4.17 5.87 -19.37
CA THR A 135 -4.21 4.95 -18.24
C THR A 135 -2.89 4.22 -18.12
N CYS A 136 -2.25 4.33 -16.96
CA CYS A 136 -1.03 3.62 -16.63
C CYS A 136 -1.32 2.53 -15.59
N THR A 137 -0.80 1.34 -15.81
CA THR A 137 -0.88 0.20 -14.89
C THR A 137 0.51 -0.24 -14.48
N PHE A 138 0.75 -0.32 -13.18
CA PHE A 138 1.88 -1.00 -12.55
C PHE A 138 1.40 -2.35 -12.02
N ASN A 139 2.24 -3.37 -12.17
CA ASN A 139 2.04 -4.67 -11.57
C ASN A 139 3.40 -5.23 -11.16
N GLY A 140 3.56 -5.68 -9.93
CA GLY A 140 4.83 -6.24 -9.49
C GLY A 140 4.75 -6.96 -8.17
N ASP A 141 5.78 -7.79 -7.94
CA ASP A 141 6.01 -8.44 -6.67
C ASP A 141 7.11 -7.70 -5.91
N PHE A 142 6.89 -7.52 -4.61
CA PHE A 142 7.82 -6.97 -3.65
C PHE A 142 8.18 -8.06 -2.65
N HIS A 143 9.46 -8.22 -2.38
CA HIS A 143 9.95 -9.08 -1.33
C HIS A 143 10.98 -8.31 -0.52
N ALA A 144 10.83 -8.30 0.79
CA ALA A 144 11.87 -7.77 1.66
C ALA A 144 12.18 -8.69 2.82
N THR A 145 13.44 -8.72 3.20
CA THR A 145 13.96 -9.49 4.35
C THR A 145 14.84 -8.59 5.18
N GLU A 146 14.87 -8.87 6.49
CA GLU A 146 15.67 -8.11 7.46
C GLU A 146 15.37 -6.60 7.42
N LEU A 147 14.12 -6.21 7.12
CA LEU A 147 13.76 -4.81 7.00
C LEU A 147 13.63 -4.20 8.39
N ASN A 148 14.45 -3.20 8.68
CA ASN A 148 14.28 -2.33 9.83
C ASN A 148 13.23 -1.26 9.48
N PRO A 149 12.03 -1.29 10.10
CA PRO A 149 10.94 -0.40 9.71
C PRO A 149 11.15 1.05 10.14
N ALA A 150 12.01 1.31 11.13
CA ALA A 150 12.34 2.68 11.56
C ALA A 150 13.22 3.42 10.54
N THR A 151 14.05 2.68 9.79
CA THR A 151 15.01 3.25 8.84
C THR A 151 14.70 2.86 7.39
N LEU A 152 13.76 1.94 7.17
CA LEU A 152 13.45 1.30 5.90
C LEU A 152 14.70 0.71 5.22
N THR A 153 15.66 0.25 6.03
CA THR A 153 16.87 -0.42 5.55
C THR A 153 16.71 -1.93 5.69
N GLY A 154 17.08 -2.67 4.65
CA GLY A 154 16.94 -4.11 4.59
C GLY A 154 17.28 -4.60 3.19
N ARG A 155 17.05 -5.88 2.92
CA ARG A 155 17.13 -6.40 1.55
C ARG A 155 15.76 -6.29 0.92
N ILE A 156 15.66 -5.47 -0.12
CA ILE A 156 14.44 -5.28 -0.89
C ILE A 156 14.69 -5.78 -2.31
N GLN A 157 13.78 -6.60 -2.80
CA GLN A 157 13.77 -7.13 -4.15
C GLN A 157 12.41 -6.89 -4.78
N TYR A 158 12.43 -6.41 -6.02
CA TYR A 158 11.24 -6.33 -6.85
C TYR A 158 11.35 -7.35 -7.98
N ASN A 159 10.31 -8.16 -8.16
CA ASN A 159 10.24 -9.20 -9.18
C ASN A 159 8.98 -9.01 -10.04
N ASN A 160 8.97 -9.59 -11.24
CA ASN A 160 7.82 -9.58 -12.16
C ASN A 160 7.20 -8.18 -12.38
N VAL A 161 8.05 -7.15 -12.37
CA VAL A 161 7.61 -5.76 -12.48
C VAL A 161 7.27 -5.44 -13.92
N THR A 162 6.07 -4.92 -14.12
CA THR A 162 5.60 -4.37 -15.38
C THR A 162 4.98 -2.99 -15.16
N PHE A 163 5.17 -2.11 -16.12
CA PHE A 163 4.56 -0.80 -16.15
C PHE A 163 4.17 -0.47 -17.59
N VAL A 164 2.88 -0.23 -17.82
CA VAL A 164 2.33 0.01 -19.16
C VAL A 164 1.38 1.19 -19.11
N CYS A 165 1.50 2.10 -20.07
CA CYS A 165 0.53 3.20 -20.26
C CYS A 165 -0.12 3.07 -21.65
N VAL A 166 -1.45 3.20 -21.69
CA VAL A 166 -2.28 3.17 -22.91
C VAL A 166 -3.21 4.37 -22.99
#